data_AF-A0A804P5L4-F1
#
_entry.id   AF-A0A804P5L4-F1
#
_cell.length_a   1.000
_cell.length_b   1.000
_cell.length_c   1.000
_cell.angle_alpha   90.00
_cell.angle_beta   90.00
_cell.angle_gamma   90.00
#
_symmetry.space_group_name_H-M   'P 1'
#
loop_
_entity.id
_entity.type
_entity.pdbx_description
1 polymer ?
#
loop_
_entity_poly.entity_id
_entity_poly.type
_entity_poly.pdbx_seq_one_letter_code
_entity_poly.pdbx_strand_id
1 'polypeptide(L)'
;MASPHLPFLSFPKTLPPLPPPLKTHAHRTSLAAAPAPPPAPPDGAGPAAPTRGDRFLGRQLATEAAARVLAPEDADRRRRRKEKRRALARKPSGLASCYGCGAPLQTAEEAAPGYVDPDTYQLKKRHHQLRTVLCGRCKLLSHGHMVTAVGGHGGYPGGKKFVSAEQLREKLSYLRHEKALIVKLVDIVDFNGSFLARVRDFAGANPIILVITKVDLLPRDTDLNCIGDWVVESVVKKKLNVLSVHLTSSKSLVGITGVISEIHQERKGRDVYILGSANVGKSAFISAMLRTMAYKDPVAAAAQKYKPIQSAVPGTTLGPIQIEAFLGGGKLYDTPGVHLHHRQAAVIHADDLPSLAPQSRLKGRCFPMLN
;
A
#
# COMPACT_ATOMS: atom_id res chain seq x y z
N MET A 1 32.26 -23.90 -6.97
CA MET A 1 31.37 -24.15 -5.81
C MET A 1 30.05 -23.45 -6.10
N ALA A 2 28.99 -24.23 -6.30
CA ALA A 2 27.73 -23.80 -6.90
C ALA A 2 26.83 -23.03 -5.90
N SER A 3 26.27 -21.90 -6.35
CA SER A 3 25.25 -21.12 -5.64
C SER A 3 23.88 -21.80 -5.72
N PRO A 4 23.08 -21.84 -4.64
CA PRO A 4 21.71 -22.31 -4.73
C PRO A 4 20.81 -21.20 -5.27
N HIS A 5 20.21 -21.43 -6.43
CA HIS A 5 19.11 -20.64 -6.96
C HIS A 5 17.83 -20.95 -6.16
N LEU A 6 17.20 -19.91 -5.58
CA LEU A 6 15.88 -19.99 -4.96
C LEU A 6 14.78 -19.87 -6.05
N PRO A 7 13.65 -20.58 -5.93
CA PRO A 7 12.63 -20.61 -6.97
C PRO A 7 11.76 -19.34 -6.96
N PHE A 8 11.57 -18.76 -8.13
CA PHE A 8 10.55 -17.74 -8.41
C PHE A 8 9.21 -18.44 -8.64
N LEU A 9 8.20 -18.15 -7.82
CA LEU A 9 6.83 -18.60 -8.07
C LEU A 9 6.07 -17.53 -8.85
N SER A 10 6.04 -17.68 -10.18
CA SER A 10 5.20 -16.89 -11.09
C SER A 10 3.88 -17.63 -11.34
N PHE A 11 2.74 -16.96 -11.17
CA PHE A 11 1.44 -17.55 -11.46
C PHE A 11 1.23 -17.73 -12.98
N PRO A 12 0.79 -18.91 -13.46
CA PRO A 12 0.45 -19.11 -14.87
C PRO A 12 -0.85 -18.37 -15.25
N LYS A 13 -0.85 -17.72 -16.43
CA LYS A 13 -1.99 -16.99 -17.02
C LYS A 13 -2.91 -17.90 -17.83
N THR A 14 -3.59 -18.86 -17.19
CA THR A 14 -4.60 -19.68 -17.90
C THR A 14 -5.88 -19.77 -17.08
N LEU A 15 -6.94 -19.14 -17.57
CA LEU A 15 -8.32 -19.29 -17.08
C LEU A 15 -8.85 -20.69 -17.45
N PRO A 16 -9.57 -21.38 -16.54
CA PRO A 16 -10.30 -22.60 -16.89
C PRO A 16 -11.59 -22.27 -17.70
N PRO A 17 -12.10 -23.21 -18.52
CA PRO A 17 -13.25 -22.98 -19.37
C PRO A 17 -14.57 -22.91 -18.58
N LEU A 18 -15.51 -22.08 -19.06
CA LEU A 18 -16.85 -21.90 -18.51
C LEU A 18 -17.74 -23.15 -18.72
N PRO A 19 -18.59 -23.51 -17.74
CA PRO A 19 -19.61 -24.55 -17.92
C PRO A 19 -20.81 -24.05 -18.74
N PRO A 20 -21.58 -24.96 -19.37
CA PRO A 20 -22.69 -24.61 -20.26
C PRO A 20 -23.92 -24.05 -19.50
N PRO A 21 -24.79 -23.26 -20.16
CA PRO A 21 -25.89 -22.59 -19.49
C PRO A 21 -27.03 -23.56 -19.14
N LEU A 22 -27.50 -23.46 -17.90
CA LEU A 22 -28.72 -24.10 -17.40
C LEU A 22 -29.97 -23.45 -18.01
N LYS A 23 -30.88 -24.29 -18.50
CA LYS A 23 -32.20 -23.93 -19.04
C LYS A 23 -33.07 -23.33 -17.93
N THR A 24 -33.59 -22.13 -18.14
CA THR A 24 -34.59 -21.51 -17.26
C THR A 24 -35.99 -21.94 -17.69
N HIS A 25 -36.75 -22.53 -16.75
CA HIS A 25 -38.18 -22.73 -16.87
C HIS A 25 -38.91 -21.39 -16.66
N ALA A 26 -39.72 -21.01 -17.63
CA ALA A 26 -40.54 -19.80 -17.59
C ALA A 26 -41.76 -20.00 -16.68
N HIS A 27 -41.90 -19.18 -15.64
CA HIS A 27 -43.17 -18.96 -14.95
C HIS A 27 -43.96 -17.85 -15.67
N ARG A 28 -45.18 -18.21 -16.05
CA ARG A 28 -46.20 -17.40 -16.73
C ARG A 28 -46.76 -16.35 -15.75
N THR A 29 -46.75 -15.08 -16.13
CA THR A 29 -47.67 -14.06 -15.62
C THR A 29 -48.24 -13.26 -16.79
N SER A 30 -49.56 -13.11 -16.78
CA SER A 30 -50.39 -12.58 -17.86
C SER A 30 -50.23 -11.08 -18.03
N LEU A 31 -50.09 -10.63 -19.28
CA LEU A 31 -50.40 -9.27 -19.71
C LEU A 31 -51.18 -9.32 -21.02
N ALA A 32 -52.11 -8.38 -21.14
CA ALA A 32 -53.25 -8.34 -22.05
C ALA A 32 -52.91 -8.37 -23.54
N ALA A 33 -53.91 -8.78 -24.33
CA ALA A 33 -53.87 -8.97 -25.78
C ALA A 33 -53.50 -7.69 -26.55
N ALA A 34 -52.54 -7.82 -27.48
CA ALA A 34 -52.27 -6.86 -28.54
C ALA A 34 -53.12 -7.20 -29.79
N PRO A 35 -53.55 -6.21 -30.59
CA PRO A 35 -54.37 -6.46 -31.77
C PRO A 35 -53.55 -7.12 -32.90
N ALA A 36 -54.26 -7.85 -33.78
CA ALA A 36 -53.68 -8.60 -34.89
C ALA A 36 -52.85 -7.72 -35.86
N PRO A 37 -51.77 -8.25 -36.46
CA PRO A 37 -50.96 -7.51 -37.41
C PRO A 37 -51.71 -7.28 -38.74
N PRO A 38 -51.44 -6.18 -39.47
CA PRO A 38 -52.00 -5.95 -40.79
C PRO A 38 -51.43 -6.94 -41.82
N PRO A 39 -52.13 -7.17 -42.95
CA PRO A 39 -51.68 -8.10 -43.98
C PRO A 39 -50.35 -7.68 -44.59
N ALA A 40 -49.52 -8.67 -44.92
CA ALA A 40 -48.20 -8.48 -45.50
C ALA A 40 -48.27 -7.71 -46.84
N PRO A 41 -47.34 -6.76 -47.10
CA PRO A 41 -47.27 -6.06 -48.37
C PRO A 41 -46.76 -7.00 -49.49
N PRO A 42 -47.07 -6.70 -50.76
CA PRO A 42 -46.63 -7.52 -51.89
C PRO A 42 -45.10 -7.53 -52.02
N ASP A 43 -44.59 -8.68 -52.47
CA ASP A 43 -43.17 -8.95 -52.67
C ASP A 43 -42.48 -7.82 -53.46
N GLY A 44 -41.42 -7.24 -52.87
CA GLY A 44 -40.42 -6.48 -53.62
C GLY A 44 -40.14 -5.01 -53.23
N ALA A 45 -40.61 -4.48 -52.10
CA ALA A 45 -40.25 -3.11 -51.68
C ALA A 45 -40.00 -2.95 -50.16
N GLY A 46 -39.19 -3.83 -49.57
CA GLY A 46 -38.61 -3.60 -48.24
C GLY A 46 -37.30 -2.81 -48.35
N PRO A 47 -36.96 -1.90 -47.42
CA PRO A 47 -35.67 -1.21 -47.45
C PRO A 47 -34.56 -2.26 -47.48
N ALA A 48 -33.69 -2.18 -48.48
CA ALA A 48 -32.59 -3.11 -48.64
C ALA A 48 -31.81 -3.24 -47.33
N ALA A 49 -31.53 -4.47 -46.92
CA ALA A 49 -30.73 -4.71 -45.72
C ALA A 49 -29.40 -3.95 -45.85
N PRO A 50 -28.98 -3.18 -44.83
CA PRO A 50 -27.83 -2.30 -44.94
C PRO A 50 -26.59 -3.09 -45.35
N THR A 51 -25.91 -2.59 -46.37
CA THR A 51 -24.72 -3.25 -46.91
C THR A 51 -23.61 -3.30 -45.84
N ARG A 52 -22.58 -4.12 -46.07
CA ARG A 52 -21.42 -4.16 -45.15
C ARG A 52 -20.76 -2.78 -45.00
N GLY A 53 -20.77 -1.97 -46.06
CA GLY A 53 -20.27 -0.59 -46.05
C GLY A 53 -21.12 0.32 -45.16
N ASP A 54 -22.45 0.24 -45.27
CA ASP A 54 -23.39 1.04 -44.47
C ASP A 54 -23.30 0.70 -42.98
N ARG A 55 -23.10 -0.58 -42.66
CA ARG A 55 -22.87 -1.05 -41.29
C ARG A 55 -21.53 -0.55 -40.72
N PHE A 56 -20.50 -0.41 -41.55
CA PHE A 56 -19.21 0.11 -41.15
C PHE A 56 -19.28 1.63 -40.88
N LEU A 57 -19.89 2.39 -41.78
CA LEU A 57 -20.13 3.83 -41.62
C LEU A 57 -21.04 4.12 -40.41
N GLY A 58 -22.10 3.33 -40.23
CA GLY A 58 -22.96 3.43 -39.06
C GLY A 58 -22.22 3.19 -37.73
N ARG A 59 -21.25 2.27 -37.69
CA ARG A 59 -20.38 2.08 -36.52
C ARG A 59 -19.43 3.24 -36.29
N GLN A 60 -18.85 3.82 -37.33
CA GLN A 60 -17.99 5.00 -37.21
C GLN A 60 -18.77 6.20 -36.67
N LEU A 61 -19.95 6.49 -37.24
CA LEU A 61 -20.83 7.57 -36.79
C LEU A 61 -21.31 7.35 -35.34
N ALA A 62 -21.63 6.11 -34.95
CA ALA A 62 -21.99 5.78 -33.58
C ALA A 62 -20.80 5.96 -32.61
N THR A 63 -19.59 5.67 -33.06
CA THR A 63 -18.36 5.85 -32.26
C THR A 63 -18.01 7.33 -32.10
N GLU A 64 -18.16 8.13 -33.16
CA GLU A 64 -18.00 9.59 -33.10
C GLU A 64 -19.08 10.26 -32.26
N ALA A 65 -20.34 9.80 -32.36
CA ALA A 65 -21.43 10.27 -31.52
C ALA A 65 -21.17 9.93 -30.04
N ALA A 66 -20.73 8.71 -29.73
CA ALA A 66 -20.34 8.32 -28.39
C ALA A 66 -19.15 9.14 -27.87
N ALA A 67 -18.15 9.42 -28.71
CA ALA A 67 -17.02 10.27 -28.36
C ALA A 67 -17.44 11.72 -28.08
N ARG A 68 -18.41 12.27 -28.83
CA ARG A 68 -18.97 13.61 -28.59
C ARG A 68 -19.80 13.70 -27.31
N VAL A 69 -20.47 12.62 -26.91
CA VAL A 69 -21.22 12.54 -25.64
C VAL A 69 -20.27 12.39 -24.44
N LEU A 70 -19.18 11.65 -24.58
CA LEU A 70 -18.18 11.43 -23.53
C LEU A 70 -17.18 12.61 -23.37
N ALA A 71 -16.94 13.39 -24.42
CA ALA A 71 -16.05 14.56 -24.41
C ALA A 71 -16.40 15.63 -23.34
N PRO A 72 -17.66 16.08 -23.18
CA PRO A 72 -18.03 17.03 -22.13
C PRO A 72 -17.90 16.42 -20.72
N GLU A 73 -18.22 15.13 -20.53
CA GLU A 73 -18.07 14.45 -19.23
C GLU A 73 -16.59 14.33 -18.82
N ASP A 74 -15.69 14.03 -19.76
CA ASP A 74 -14.25 13.95 -19.49
C ASP A 74 -13.62 15.32 -19.27
N ALA A 75 -14.07 16.36 -19.95
CA ALA A 75 -13.61 17.74 -19.74
C ALA A 75 -14.04 18.26 -18.36
N ASP A 76 -15.29 18.03 -17.97
CA ASP A 76 -15.82 18.49 -16.69
C ASP A 76 -15.26 17.67 -15.52
N ARG A 77 -14.99 16.38 -15.73
CA ARG A 77 -14.24 15.54 -14.78
C ARG A 77 -12.79 15.97 -14.63
N ARG A 78 -12.11 16.38 -15.71
CA ARG A 78 -10.76 16.95 -15.67
C ARG A 78 -10.74 18.32 -14.96
N ARG A 79 -11.75 19.16 -15.18
CA ARG A 79 -11.92 20.44 -14.50
C ARG A 79 -12.19 20.26 -13.01
N ARG A 80 -13.12 19.39 -12.62
CA ARG A 80 -13.37 19.00 -11.22
C ARG A 80 -12.13 18.39 -10.57
N ARG A 81 -11.33 17.60 -11.29
CA ARG A 81 -10.01 17.10 -10.82
C ARG A 81 -8.99 18.23 -10.62
N LYS A 82 -8.95 19.23 -11.50
CA LYS A 82 -8.05 20.40 -11.42
C LYS A 82 -8.46 21.34 -10.28
N GLU A 83 -9.75 21.60 -10.11
CA GLU A 83 -10.33 22.37 -9.01
C GLU A 83 -10.16 21.64 -7.68
N LYS A 84 -10.41 20.33 -7.61
CA LYS A 84 -10.16 19.52 -6.40
C LYS A 84 -8.68 19.41 -6.07
N ARG A 85 -7.77 19.32 -7.08
CA ARG A 85 -6.31 19.47 -6.88
C ARG A 85 -5.94 20.85 -6.33
N ARG A 86 -6.54 21.92 -6.83
CA ARG A 86 -6.30 23.29 -6.34
C ARG A 86 -6.87 23.51 -4.93
N ALA A 87 -8.01 22.91 -4.61
CA ALA A 87 -8.63 22.94 -3.29
C ALA A 87 -7.85 22.10 -2.26
N LEU A 88 -7.35 20.92 -2.65
CA LEU A 88 -6.48 20.08 -1.81
C LEU A 88 -5.05 20.64 -1.67
N ALA A 89 -4.57 21.41 -2.66
CA ALA A 89 -3.30 22.13 -2.59
C ALA A 89 -3.38 23.41 -1.73
N ARG A 90 -4.58 23.96 -1.51
CA ARG A 90 -4.83 25.00 -0.49
C ARG A 90 -5.02 24.34 0.89
N LYS A 91 -3.95 23.73 1.41
CA LYS A 91 -3.79 23.62 2.87
C LYS A 91 -3.25 24.96 3.40
N PRO A 92 -3.59 25.36 4.63
CA PRO A 92 -3.03 26.57 5.22
C PRO A 92 -1.51 26.41 5.40
N SER A 93 -0.81 27.47 4.98
CA SER A 93 0.52 27.96 5.37
C SER A 93 1.76 27.03 5.24
N GLY A 94 2.85 27.61 4.72
CA GLY A 94 4.12 26.95 4.44
C GLY A 94 4.95 26.56 5.66
N LEU A 95 4.39 25.74 6.55
CA LEU A 95 5.14 25.12 7.65
C LEU A 95 5.88 23.88 7.17
N ALA A 96 7.20 23.87 7.39
CA ALA A 96 8.04 22.70 7.15
C ALA A 96 7.64 21.55 8.09
N SER A 97 7.85 20.30 7.66
CA SER A 97 7.51 19.10 8.44
C SER A 97 8.77 18.33 8.82
N CYS A 98 8.72 17.66 9.97
CA CYS A 98 9.75 16.75 10.45
C CYS A 98 9.97 15.63 9.43
N TYR A 99 11.22 15.43 8.99
CA TYR A 99 11.51 14.42 7.98
C TYR A 99 11.22 12.99 8.50
N GLY A 100 11.42 12.76 9.80
CA GLY A 100 11.31 11.43 10.39
C GLY A 100 9.87 10.93 10.59
N CYS A 101 8.97 11.81 11.05
CA CYS A 101 7.58 11.44 11.36
C CYS A 101 6.52 12.17 10.54
N GLY A 102 6.89 13.17 9.75
CA GLY A 102 5.95 13.97 8.95
C GLY A 102 5.07 14.92 9.76
N ALA A 103 5.31 15.11 11.07
CA ALA A 103 4.60 16.12 11.86
C ALA A 103 5.03 17.54 11.46
N PRO A 104 4.12 18.54 11.43
CA PRO A 104 4.49 19.94 11.22
C PRO A 104 5.50 20.38 12.28
N LEU A 105 6.57 21.05 11.87
CA LEU A 105 7.56 21.56 12.81
C LEU A 105 6.96 22.70 13.64
N GLN A 106 7.19 22.65 14.94
CA GLN A 106 6.71 23.62 15.90
C GLN A 106 7.74 23.78 17.04
N THR A 107 7.72 24.91 17.73
CA THR A 107 8.69 25.25 18.80
C THR A 107 8.00 25.59 20.13
N ALA A 108 6.68 25.38 20.23
CA ALA A 108 5.85 25.83 21.34
C ALA A 108 5.67 24.75 22.41
N GLU A 109 5.35 23.51 22.01
CA GLU A 109 5.02 22.42 22.92
C GLU A 109 6.07 21.31 22.83
N GLU A 110 6.98 21.22 23.81
CA GLU A 110 8.04 20.19 23.83
C GLU A 110 7.49 18.76 23.78
N ALA A 111 6.36 18.57 24.45
CA ALA A 111 5.61 17.34 24.50
C ALA A 111 4.65 17.14 23.30
N ALA A 112 4.82 17.83 22.17
CA ALA A 112 3.97 17.62 21.00
C ALA A 112 4.78 17.12 19.77
N PRO A 113 4.16 16.30 18.89
CA PRO A 113 4.80 15.89 17.65
C PRO A 113 5.26 17.09 16.82
N GLY A 114 6.49 17.04 16.32
CA GLY A 114 7.06 18.12 15.53
C GLY A 114 7.87 19.14 16.32
N TYR A 115 7.98 19.01 17.65
CA TYR A 115 8.80 19.91 18.46
C TYR A 115 10.26 19.94 18.01
N VAL A 116 10.80 21.13 17.79
CA VAL A 116 12.21 21.40 17.59
C VAL A 116 12.59 22.54 18.52
N ASP A 117 13.77 22.44 19.12
CA ASP A 117 14.37 23.52 19.88
C ASP A 117 14.36 24.85 19.07
N PRO A 118 13.92 25.98 19.66
CA PRO A 118 13.78 27.25 18.94
C PRO A 118 15.04 27.69 18.20
N ASP A 119 16.22 27.54 18.82
CA ASP A 119 17.50 27.95 18.22
C ASP A 119 17.85 27.08 17.02
N THR A 120 17.65 25.76 17.16
CA THR A 120 17.81 24.80 16.07
C THR A 120 16.85 25.10 14.91
N TYR A 121 15.60 25.42 15.22
CA TYR A 121 14.58 25.76 14.21
C TYR A 121 14.96 27.04 13.46
N GLN A 122 15.36 28.10 14.16
CA GLN A 122 15.75 29.37 13.53
C GLN A 122 17.01 29.23 12.68
N LEU A 123 18.02 28.51 13.16
CA LEU A 123 19.24 28.23 12.41
C LEU A 123 18.91 27.50 11.09
N LYS A 124 18.12 26.43 11.17
CA LYS A 124 17.73 25.63 9.99
C LYS A 124 16.79 26.38 9.06
N LYS A 125 15.96 27.30 9.58
CA LYS A 125 15.13 28.21 8.79
C LYS A 125 15.99 29.21 8.01
N ARG A 126 16.97 29.84 8.66
CA ARG A 126 17.91 30.78 8.04
C ARG A 126 18.67 30.16 6.86
N HIS A 127 19.04 28.88 6.98
CA HIS A 127 19.75 28.15 5.92
C HIS A 127 18.83 27.38 4.95
N HIS A 128 17.50 27.58 4.98
CA HIS A 128 16.53 26.86 4.14
C HIS A 128 16.57 25.32 4.26
N GLN A 129 16.97 24.80 5.42
CA GLN A 129 17.17 23.37 5.70
C GLN A 129 16.06 22.74 6.56
N LEU A 130 14.92 23.41 6.75
CA LEU A 130 13.86 22.87 7.62
C LEU A 130 13.32 21.49 7.18
N ARG A 131 13.42 21.15 5.88
CA ARG A 131 13.01 19.83 5.36
C ARG A 131 13.92 18.68 5.78
N THR A 132 15.10 18.96 6.34
CA THR A 132 16.04 17.94 6.83
C THR A 132 16.03 17.79 8.34
N VAL A 133 15.11 18.47 9.04
CA VAL A 133 15.09 18.52 10.50
C VAL A 133 14.29 17.35 11.07
N LEU A 134 14.83 16.75 12.13
CA LEU A 134 14.13 15.81 13.00
C LEU A 134 13.58 16.56 14.22
N CYS A 135 12.33 16.28 14.57
CA CYS A 135 11.77 16.71 15.85
C CYS A 135 12.43 15.95 17.02
N GLY A 136 12.34 16.48 18.24
CA GLY A 136 12.98 15.92 19.44
C GLY A 136 12.74 14.41 19.60
N ARG A 137 11.49 13.97 19.46
CA ARG A 137 11.13 12.53 19.44
C ARG A 137 11.89 11.73 18.39
N CYS A 138 11.94 12.24 17.17
CA CYS A 138 12.57 11.56 16.06
C CYS A 138 14.09 11.47 16.24
N LYS A 139 14.70 12.49 16.86
CA LYS A 139 16.12 12.50 17.25
C LYS A 139 16.41 11.40 18.27
N LEU A 140 15.58 11.27 19.31
CA LEU A 140 15.69 10.20 20.31
C LEU A 140 15.54 8.80 19.69
N LEU A 141 14.52 8.59 18.86
CA LEU A 141 14.33 7.33 18.14
C LEU A 141 15.53 7.00 17.22
N SER A 142 16.11 8.00 16.56
CA SER A 142 17.29 7.80 15.70
C SER A 142 18.55 7.38 16.45
N HIS A 143 18.63 7.69 17.75
CA HIS A 143 19.72 7.29 18.65
C HIS A 143 19.40 5.99 19.41
N GLY A 144 18.31 5.29 19.06
CA GLY A 144 17.96 3.99 19.65
C GLY A 144 17.14 4.08 20.94
N HIS A 145 16.71 5.27 21.37
CA HIS A 145 15.79 5.39 22.50
C HIS A 145 14.38 4.96 22.09
N MET A 146 13.69 4.22 22.94
CA MET A 146 12.30 3.84 22.73
C MET A 146 11.38 4.94 23.25
N VAL A 147 11.04 5.89 22.39
CA VAL A 147 10.09 6.96 22.72
C VAL A 147 8.71 6.57 22.23
N THR A 148 7.78 6.50 23.16
CA THR A 148 6.44 5.99 22.93
C THR A 148 5.51 7.12 22.46
N ALA A 149 4.79 6.90 21.35
CA ALA A 149 3.98 7.92 20.69
C ALA A 149 2.49 7.89 21.11
N VAL A 150 2.17 7.17 22.17
CA VAL A 150 0.80 6.85 22.60
C VAL A 150 0.22 8.04 23.38
N GLY A 151 -1.06 8.06 23.70
CA GLY A 151 -1.54 8.80 24.87
C GLY A 151 -2.44 7.82 25.61
N GLY A 152 -2.32 7.77 26.93
CA GLY A 152 -3.03 6.82 27.79
C GLY A 152 -2.24 5.57 28.20
N HIS A 153 -1.18 5.21 27.48
CA HIS A 153 -0.18 4.21 27.91
C HIS A 153 1.17 4.51 27.26
N GLY A 154 1.90 5.46 27.84
CA GLY A 154 3.19 5.86 27.31
C GLY A 154 3.08 6.72 26.05
N GLY A 155 2.56 7.92 26.19
CA GLY A 155 3.08 9.00 25.36
C GLY A 155 2.29 10.27 25.60
N TYR A 156 2.65 11.27 24.82
CA TYR A 156 2.38 12.68 25.07
C TYR A 156 1.06 12.95 25.82
N PRO A 157 1.12 13.73 26.92
CA PRO A 157 -0.06 14.09 27.70
C PRO A 157 -1.04 14.80 26.76
N GLY A 158 -2.20 14.18 26.49
CA GLY A 158 -3.20 14.72 25.57
C GLY A 158 -3.94 13.72 24.68
N GLY A 159 -3.62 12.42 24.72
CA GLY A 159 -4.54 11.36 24.27
C GLY A 159 -4.93 11.33 22.78
N LYS A 160 -4.29 12.13 21.92
CA LYS A 160 -4.66 12.23 20.50
C LYS A 160 -3.46 12.12 19.58
N LYS A 161 -3.35 10.98 18.89
CA LYS A 161 -3.24 10.82 17.42
C LYS A 161 -2.68 9.44 17.05
N PHE A 162 -3.49 8.40 17.23
CA PHE A 162 -3.39 7.22 16.37
C PHE A 162 -4.22 7.44 15.12
N VAL A 163 -3.65 7.13 13.95
CA VAL A 163 -4.43 7.02 12.72
C VAL A 163 -5.21 5.72 12.82
N SER A 164 -6.50 5.80 13.15
CA SER A 164 -7.39 4.64 13.14
C SER A 164 -7.47 4.04 11.73
N ALA A 165 -7.91 2.78 11.60
CA ALA A 165 -8.13 2.17 10.28
C ALA A 165 -9.06 3.02 9.38
N GLU A 166 -9.99 3.77 9.97
CA GLU A 166 -10.90 4.68 9.26
C GLU A 166 -10.21 5.99 8.85
N GLN A 167 -9.44 6.62 9.74
CA GLN A 167 -8.66 7.80 9.38
C GLN A 167 -7.59 7.49 8.33
N LEU A 168 -7.04 6.26 8.35
CA LEU A 168 -6.13 5.81 7.31
C LEU A 168 -6.86 5.61 5.99
N ARG A 169 -8.06 5.01 6.01
CA ARG A 169 -8.90 4.89 4.81
C ARG A 169 -9.16 6.25 4.20
N GLU A 170 -9.53 7.25 4.98
CA GLU A 170 -9.73 8.61 4.48
C GLU A 170 -8.44 9.17 3.88
N LYS A 171 -7.33 9.09 4.62
CA LYS A 171 -6.02 9.58 4.17
C LYS A 171 -5.49 8.88 2.93
N LEU A 172 -5.81 7.60 2.72
CA LEU A 172 -5.32 6.78 1.60
C LEU A 172 -6.38 6.53 0.52
N SER A 173 -7.62 6.99 0.70
CA SER A 173 -8.74 6.76 -0.23
C SER A 173 -8.43 7.25 -1.65
N TYR A 174 -7.61 8.29 -1.77
CA TYR A 174 -7.17 8.84 -3.05
C TYR A 174 -6.35 7.82 -3.87
N LEU A 175 -5.62 6.90 -3.22
CA LEU A 175 -4.78 5.90 -3.90
C LEU A 175 -5.59 5.03 -4.86
N ARG A 176 -6.87 4.78 -4.57
CA ARG A 176 -7.77 4.00 -5.42
C ARG A 176 -7.87 4.56 -6.84
N HIS A 177 -7.66 5.87 -6.99
CA HIS A 177 -7.77 6.58 -8.27
C HIS A 177 -6.42 6.98 -8.85
N GLU A 178 -5.33 6.75 -8.12
CA GLU A 178 -3.96 7.00 -8.58
C GLU A 178 -3.38 5.78 -9.28
N LYS A 179 -2.39 6.02 -10.14
CA LYS A 179 -1.59 4.97 -10.78
C LYS A 179 -0.48 4.55 -9.82
N ALA A 180 -0.79 3.60 -8.93
CA ALA A 180 0.11 3.17 -7.86
C ALA A 180 0.49 1.69 -7.97
N LEU A 181 1.70 1.34 -7.56
CA LEU A 181 2.11 -0.01 -7.21
C LEU A 181 2.11 -0.12 -5.68
N ILE A 182 1.35 -1.07 -5.15
CA ILE A 182 1.26 -1.27 -3.71
C ILE A 182 2.23 -2.37 -3.30
N VAL A 183 3.09 -2.08 -2.32
CA VAL A 183 3.92 -3.09 -1.64
C VAL A 183 3.34 -3.29 -0.25
N LYS A 184 2.64 -4.40 -0.04
CA LYS A 184 1.98 -4.72 1.23
C LYS A 184 2.89 -5.57 2.09
N LEU A 185 3.23 -5.08 3.28
CA LEU A 185 4.05 -5.78 4.26
C LEU A 185 3.19 -6.48 5.31
N VAL A 186 3.53 -7.74 5.60
CA VAL A 186 2.91 -8.59 6.61
C VAL A 186 4.00 -9.27 7.43
N ASP A 187 3.84 -9.30 8.74
CA ASP A 187 4.81 -9.87 9.68
C ASP A 187 4.59 -11.38 9.79
N ILE A 188 5.62 -12.22 9.57
CA ILE A 188 5.43 -13.68 9.62
C ILE A 188 5.08 -14.20 11.02
N VAL A 189 5.64 -13.62 12.07
CA VAL A 189 5.39 -14.06 13.45
C VAL A 189 4.00 -13.67 13.96
N ASP A 190 3.35 -12.74 13.27
CA ASP A 190 1.99 -12.29 13.56
C ASP A 190 1.22 -12.11 12.24
N PHE A 191 1.20 -13.15 11.41
CA PHE A 191 0.67 -13.06 10.03
C PHE A 191 -0.79 -12.62 10.04
N ASN A 192 -1.65 -13.30 10.80
CA ASN A 192 -3.08 -13.00 10.81
C ASN A 192 -3.37 -11.63 11.44
N GLY A 193 -2.70 -11.26 12.54
CA GLY A 193 -2.92 -9.97 13.18
C GLY A 193 -2.36 -8.81 12.35
N SER A 194 -1.26 -9.01 11.63
CA SER A 194 -0.69 -7.97 10.78
C SER A 194 -1.33 -7.86 9.39
N PHE A 195 -2.13 -8.86 8.97
CA PHE A 195 -2.76 -8.90 7.66
C PHE A 195 -3.89 -7.88 7.53
N LEU A 196 -3.62 -6.78 6.83
CA LEU A 196 -4.64 -5.78 6.51
C LEU A 196 -5.63 -6.33 5.46
N ALA A 197 -6.74 -6.93 5.92
CA ALA A 197 -7.72 -7.62 5.08
C ALA A 197 -8.38 -6.70 4.04
N ARG A 198 -8.74 -5.48 4.47
CA ARG A 198 -9.47 -4.51 3.64
C ARG A 198 -8.57 -3.53 2.88
N VAL A 199 -7.41 -3.99 2.43
CA VAL A 199 -6.45 -3.15 1.68
C VAL A 199 -7.03 -2.66 0.34
N ARG A 200 -7.94 -3.43 -0.27
CA ARG A 200 -8.57 -3.12 -1.55
C ARG A 200 -9.52 -1.92 -1.48
N ASP A 201 -10.09 -1.61 -0.32
CA ASP A 201 -10.97 -0.45 -0.12
C ASP A 201 -10.32 0.86 -0.58
N PHE A 202 -9.01 0.98 -0.36
CA PHE A 202 -8.24 2.18 -0.67
C PHE A 202 -7.16 1.95 -1.72
N ALA A 203 -6.65 0.72 -1.91
CA ALA A 203 -5.76 0.42 -3.03
C ALA A 203 -6.51 0.31 -4.38
N GLY A 204 -7.81 0.00 -4.38
CA GLY A 204 -8.57 -0.20 -5.61
C GLY A 204 -8.05 -1.35 -6.47
N ALA A 205 -7.99 -1.11 -7.78
CA ALA A 205 -7.49 -2.05 -8.79
C ALA A 205 -5.95 -2.02 -8.93
N ASN A 206 -5.24 -1.25 -8.11
CA ASN A 206 -3.78 -1.17 -8.20
C ASN A 206 -3.14 -2.55 -7.96
N PRO A 207 -2.04 -2.86 -8.68
CA PRO A 207 -1.26 -4.08 -8.44
C PRO A 207 -0.68 -4.10 -7.03
N ILE A 208 -0.61 -5.29 -6.44
CA ILE A 208 -0.11 -5.50 -5.08
C ILE A 208 1.01 -6.54 -5.11
N ILE A 209 2.20 -6.19 -4.65
CA ILE A 209 3.27 -7.13 -4.30
C ILE A 209 3.15 -7.40 -2.79
N LEU A 210 3.09 -8.66 -2.39
CA LEU A 210 3.05 -9.05 -0.99
C LEU A 210 4.45 -9.36 -0.48
N VAL A 211 4.85 -8.71 0.60
CA VAL A 211 6.14 -8.90 1.25
C VAL A 211 5.92 -9.41 2.65
N ILE A 212 6.40 -10.61 2.92
CA ILE A 212 6.42 -11.23 4.23
C ILE A 212 7.74 -10.85 4.90
N THR A 213 7.68 -10.22 6.06
CA THR A 213 8.84 -9.70 6.76
C THR A 213 9.24 -10.58 7.94
N LYS A 214 10.47 -10.36 8.43
CA LYS A 214 11.06 -10.98 9.63
C LYS A 214 11.23 -12.50 9.57
N VAL A 215 11.48 -13.06 8.37
CA VAL A 215 11.75 -14.50 8.23
C VAL A 215 13.01 -14.97 8.96
N ASP A 216 13.90 -14.05 9.35
CA ASP A 216 15.04 -14.33 10.22
C ASP A 216 14.66 -14.77 11.64
N LEU A 217 13.42 -14.50 12.07
CA LEU A 217 12.91 -14.94 13.37
C LEU A 217 12.45 -16.40 13.38
N LEU A 218 12.22 -17.01 12.21
CA LEU A 218 11.74 -18.39 12.13
C LEU A 218 12.83 -19.38 12.60
N PRO A 219 12.48 -20.53 13.20
CA PRO A 219 13.44 -21.58 13.55
C PRO A 219 14.38 -21.96 12.39
N ARG A 220 15.61 -22.41 12.69
CA ARG A 220 16.64 -22.67 11.66
C ARG A 220 16.20 -23.67 10.61
N ASP A 221 15.48 -24.69 11.04
CA ASP A 221 15.05 -25.82 10.22
C ASP A 221 13.70 -25.58 9.54
N THR A 222 13.23 -24.33 9.54
CA THR A 222 11.97 -23.98 8.85
C THR A 222 12.19 -23.98 7.34
N ASP A 223 11.45 -24.84 6.63
CA ASP A 223 11.41 -24.80 5.17
C ASP A 223 10.63 -23.57 4.68
N LEU A 224 11.34 -22.63 4.06
CA LEU A 224 10.74 -21.41 3.54
C LEU A 224 9.81 -21.66 2.34
N ASN A 225 9.94 -22.79 1.62
CA ASN A 225 9.03 -23.13 0.54
C ASN A 225 7.65 -23.47 1.11
N CYS A 226 7.59 -24.33 2.13
CA CYS A 226 6.37 -24.64 2.86
C CYS A 226 5.70 -23.38 3.43
N ILE A 227 6.49 -22.43 3.96
CA ILE A 227 5.96 -21.13 4.41
C ILE A 227 5.40 -20.33 3.24
N GLY A 228 6.09 -20.31 2.10
CA GLY A 228 5.61 -19.67 0.87
C GLY A 228 4.26 -20.21 0.41
N ASP A 229 4.14 -21.54 0.33
CA ASP A 229 2.90 -22.23 -0.05
C ASP A 229 1.75 -21.91 0.92
N TRP A 230 2.03 -21.97 2.22
CA TRP A 230 1.06 -21.60 3.25
C TRP A 230 0.62 -20.13 3.15
N VAL A 231 1.56 -19.22 2.85
CA VAL A 231 1.22 -17.80 2.64
C VAL A 231 0.34 -17.64 1.41
N VAL A 232 0.66 -18.29 0.29
CA VAL A 232 -0.16 -18.25 -0.93
C VAL A 232 -1.56 -18.76 -0.65
N GLU A 233 -1.68 -19.92 -0.01
CA GLU A 233 -2.97 -20.49 0.38
C GLU A 233 -3.76 -19.53 1.29
N SER A 234 -3.09 -18.92 2.27
CA SER A 234 -3.69 -17.95 3.19
C SER A 234 -4.19 -16.69 2.48
N VAL A 235 -3.47 -16.23 1.46
CA VAL A 235 -3.81 -15.07 0.63
C VAL A 235 -5.02 -15.37 -0.27
N VAL A 236 -5.05 -16.56 -0.86
CA VAL A 236 -6.20 -17.05 -1.66
C VAL A 236 -7.45 -17.18 -0.80
N LYS A 237 -7.34 -17.79 0.39
CA LYS A 237 -8.44 -17.87 1.37
C LYS A 237 -9.00 -16.50 1.75
N LYS A 238 -8.11 -15.50 1.85
CA LYS A 238 -8.49 -14.10 2.14
C LYS A 238 -8.91 -13.30 0.90
N LYS A 239 -9.05 -13.94 -0.28
CA LYS A 239 -9.50 -13.37 -1.56
C LYS A 239 -8.70 -12.13 -1.99
N LEU A 240 -7.40 -12.11 -1.68
CA LEU A 240 -6.52 -11.01 -2.05
C LEU A 240 -5.70 -11.39 -3.28
N ASN A 241 -5.97 -10.74 -4.41
CA ASN A 241 -5.15 -10.91 -5.61
C ASN A 241 -3.83 -10.15 -5.43
N VAL A 242 -2.70 -10.84 -5.58
CA VAL A 242 -1.35 -10.27 -5.52
C VAL A 242 -0.59 -10.65 -6.79
N LEU A 243 0.37 -9.83 -7.21
CA LEU A 243 1.24 -10.15 -8.36
C LEU A 243 2.25 -11.23 -8.01
N SER A 244 2.86 -11.09 -6.84
CA SER A 244 3.91 -11.98 -6.34
C SER A 244 3.98 -11.91 -4.81
N VAL A 245 4.57 -12.94 -4.22
CA VAL A 245 4.81 -13.09 -2.78
C VAL A 245 6.30 -13.23 -2.55
N HIS A 246 6.85 -12.46 -1.61
CA HIS A 246 8.27 -12.47 -1.30
C HIS A 246 8.50 -12.65 0.19
N LEU A 247 9.33 -13.61 0.56
CA LEU A 247 9.79 -13.84 1.94
C LEU A 247 11.07 -13.03 2.18
N THR A 248 11.07 -12.18 3.20
CA THR A 248 12.15 -11.20 3.41
C THR A 248 12.58 -11.03 4.86
N SER A 249 13.84 -10.65 5.04
CA SER A 249 14.38 -10.17 6.30
C SER A 249 15.15 -8.87 6.07
N SER A 250 14.66 -7.78 6.64
CA SER A 250 15.36 -6.49 6.58
C SER A 250 16.66 -6.46 7.38
N LYS A 251 16.82 -7.37 8.35
CA LYS A 251 18.01 -7.49 9.21
C LYS A 251 19.14 -8.20 8.48
N SER A 252 18.84 -9.33 7.84
CA SER A 252 19.81 -10.13 7.09
C SER A 252 19.87 -9.79 5.60
N LEU A 253 19.01 -8.90 5.11
CA LEU A 253 18.82 -8.52 3.70
C LEU A 253 18.32 -9.65 2.78
N VAL A 254 17.98 -10.82 3.34
CA VAL A 254 17.41 -11.94 2.59
C VAL A 254 16.12 -11.51 1.88
N GLY A 255 16.00 -11.88 0.60
CA GLY A 255 14.83 -11.62 -0.24
C GLY A 255 14.65 -10.17 -0.72
N ILE A 256 15.40 -9.20 -0.16
CA ILE A 256 15.24 -7.77 -0.49
C ILE A 256 15.52 -7.49 -1.97
N THR A 257 16.58 -8.08 -2.53
CA THR A 257 16.94 -7.92 -3.95
C THR A 257 15.83 -8.42 -4.87
N GLY A 258 15.17 -9.54 -4.53
CA GLY A 258 14.05 -10.07 -5.32
C GLY A 258 12.88 -9.11 -5.36
N VAL A 259 12.54 -8.50 -4.22
CA VAL A 259 11.49 -7.48 -4.15
C VAL A 259 11.85 -6.23 -4.95
N ILE A 260 13.11 -5.78 -4.88
CA ILE A 260 13.58 -4.63 -5.67
C ILE A 260 13.40 -4.88 -7.17
N SER A 261 13.84 -6.05 -7.66
CA SER A 261 13.69 -6.43 -9.07
C SER A 261 12.22 -6.46 -9.49
N GLU A 262 11.35 -7.05 -8.67
CA GLU A 262 9.91 -7.08 -8.92
C GLU A 262 9.30 -5.68 -8.96
N ILE A 263 9.68 -4.80 -8.03
CA ILE A 263 9.23 -3.40 -8.03
C ILE A 263 9.66 -2.72 -9.32
N HIS A 264 10.91 -2.86 -9.75
CA HIS A 264 11.37 -2.24 -11.00
C HIS A 264 10.59 -2.74 -12.22
N GLN A 265 10.31 -4.04 -12.28
CA GLN A 265 9.56 -4.66 -13.38
C GLN A 265 8.09 -4.21 -13.40
N GLU A 266 7.44 -4.17 -12.23
CA GLU A 266 6.00 -3.96 -12.14
C GLU A 266 5.59 -2.50 -11.91
N ARG A 267 6.55 -1.63 -11.59
CA ARG A 267 6.26 -0.21 -11.41
C ARG A 267 5.72 0.42 -12.69
N LYS A 268 6.30 0.15 -13.87
CA LYS A 268 5.78 0.62 -15.17
C LYS A 268 5.35 2.10 -15.16
N GLY A 269 6.16 2.96 -14.53
CA GLY A 269 5.92 4.40 -14.37
C GLY A 269 4.95 4.82 -13.24
N ARG A 270 4.48 3.89 -12.40
CA ARG A 270 3.62 4.15 -11.23
C ARG A 270 4.44 4.66 -10.03
N ASP A 271 3.77 5.34 -9.12
CA ASP A 271 4.31 5.60 -7.79
C ASP A 271 4.21 4.35 -6.92
N VAL A 272 5.18 4.13 -6.02
CA VAL A 272 5.24 2.94 -5.15
C VAL A 272 4.82 3.32 -3.74
N TYR A 273 3.83 2.62 -3.19
CA TYR A 273 3.34 2.85 -1.83
C TYR A 273 3.61 1.64 -0.95
N ILE A 274 4.35 1.86 0.14
CA ILE A 274 4.61 0.83 1.16
C ILE A 274 3.49 0.88 2.19
N LEU A 275 2.71 -0.20 2.29
CA LEU A 275 1.59 -0.33 3.22
C LEU A 275 1.82 -1.48 4.20
N GLY A 276 1.27 -1.35 5.41
CA GLY A 276 1.31 -2.42 6.40
C GLY A 276 0.90 -1.92 7.78
N SER A 277 0.60 -2.84 8.69
CA SER A 277 0.27 -2.46 10.06
C SER A 277 1.48 -1.85 10.80
N ALA A 278 1.27 -1.31 11.99
CA ALA A 278 2.36 -0.88 12.87
C ALA A 278 3.28 -2.08 13.18
N ASN A 279 4.57 -1.84 13.42
CA ASN A 279 5.52 -2.88 13.86
C ASN A 279 5.78 -4.06 12.90
N VAL A 280 5.23 -4.06 11.68
CA VAL A 280 5.56 -5.08 10.63
C VAL A 280 6.96 -4.91 10.05
N GLY A 281 7.64 -3.80 10.35
CA GLY A 281 8.99 -3.52 9.85
C GLY A 281 9.06 -2.69 8.57
N LYS A 282 8.06 -1.83 8.27
CA LYS A 282 8.09 -0.93 7.09
C LYS A 282 9.36 -0.08 7.00
N SER A 283 9.69 0.66 8.06
CA SER A 283 10.90 1.50 8.09
C SER A 283 12.18 0.69 7.91
N ALA A 284 12.23 -0.52 8.49
CA ALA A 284 13.35 -1.44 8.34
C ALA A 284 13.49 -1.95 6.91
N PHE A 285 12.37 -2.33 6.29
CA PHE A 285 12.32 -2.76 4.89
C PHE A 285 12.75 -1.64 3.93
N ILE A 286 12.23 -0.41 4.09
CA ILE A 286 12.63 0.72 3.25
C ILE A 286 14.13 1.01 3.41
N SER A 287 14.63 1.00 4.65
CA SER A 287 16.05 1.20 4.92
C SER A 287 16.93 0.10 4.31
N ALA A 288 16.48 -1.15 4.33
CA ALA A 288 17.17 -2.27 3.68
C ALA A 288 17.16 -2.11 2.16
N MET A 289 16.00 -1.81 1.58
CA MET A 289 15.81 -1.57 0.16
C MET A 289 16.72 -0.45 -0.37
N LEU A 290 16.70 0.73 0.26
CA LEU A 290 17.56 1.86 -0.12
C LEU A 290 19.06 1.54 0.03
N ARG A 291 19.44 0.74 1.03
CA ARG A 291 20.82 0.26 1.18
C ARG A 291 21.25 -0.64 0.02
N THR A 292 20.41 -1.60 -0.34
CA THR A 292 20.67 -2.52 -1.45
C THR A 292 20.68 -1.80 -2.81
N MET A 293 19.81 -0.80 -3.00
CA MET A 293 19.75 -0.04 -4.25
C MET A 293 20.93 0.93 -4.41
N ALA A 294 21.44 1.52 -3.33
CA ALA A 294 22.49 2.52 -3.37
C ALA A 294 23.80 2.04 -4.01
N TYR A 295 24.05 0.73 -4.05
CA TYR A 295 25.21 0.17 -4.75
C TYR A 295 25.17 0.39 -6.27
N LYS A 296 23.97 0.54 -6.84
CA LYS A 296 23.77 0.65 -8.30
C LYS A 296 23.08 1.95 -8.72
N ASP A 297 22.30 2.56 -7.83
CA ASP A 297 21.52 3.76 -8.10
C ASP A 297 22.02 4.94 -7.24
N PRO A 298 22.66 5.97 -7.84
CA PRO A 298 23.13 7.15 -7.12
C PRO A 298 21.99 7.97 -6.50
N VAL A 299 20.78 7.90 -7.06
CA VAL A 299 19.59 8.55 -6.47
C VAL A 299 19.18 7.83 -5.19
N ALA A 300 19.20 6.50 -5.18
CA ALA A 300 18.96 5.72 -3.97
C ALA A 300 20.05 5.96 -2.91
N ALA A 301 21.31 6.15 -3.33
CA ALA A 301 22.41 6.52 -2.43
C ALA A 301 22.18 7.88 -1.77
N ALA A 302 21.72 8.89 -2.53
CA ALA A 302 21.34 10.19 -1.97
C ALA A 302 20.12 10.07 -1.03
N ALA A 303 19.15 9.21 -1.38
CA ALA A 303 17.95 8.95 -0.59
C ALA A 303 18.24 8.30 0.78
N GLN A 304 19.41 7.65 0.97
CA GLN A 304 19.82 7.13 2.27
C GLN A 304 19.97 8.21 3.34
N LYS A 305 20.12 9.48 2.97
CA LYS A 305 20.12 10.60 3.92
C LYS A 305 18.75 10.82 4.58
N TYR A 306 17.68 10.30 3.97
CA TYR A 306 16.29 10.44 4.40
C TYR A 306 15.71 9.13 4.97
N LYS A 307 16.52 8.37 5.72
CA LYS A 307 16.13 7.08 6.32
C LYS A 307 14.86 7.20 7.19
N PRO A 308 13.81 6.41 6.93
CA PRO A 308 12.67 6.35 7.83
C PRO A 308 13.09 5.85 9.22
N ILE A 309 12.49 6.43 10.26
CA ILE A 309 12.82 6.09 11.64
C ILE A 309 12.30 4.71 12.00
N GLN A 310 13.16 3.89 12.60
CA GLN A 310 12.86 2.55 13.09
C GLN A 310 12.57 2.62 14.59
N SER A 311 11.44 2.07 15.03
CA SER A 311 11.10 1.92 16.45
C SER A 311 10.23 0.68 16.64
N ALA A 312 10.35 0.04 17.81
CA ALA A 312 9.44 -1.01 18.25
C ALA A 312 8.06 -0.46 18.68
N VAL A 313 7.97 0.85 18.96
CA VAL A 313 6.72 1.48 19.40
C VAL A 313 5.90 1.95 18.18
N PRO A 314 4.59 1.65 18.12
CA PRO A 314 3.71 2.16 17.08
C PRO A 314 3.72 3.70 17.00
N GLY A 315 3.61 4.26 15.78
CA GLY A 315 3.43 5.71 15.59
C GLY A 315 4.66 6.50 15.11
N THR A 316 5.68 5.82 14.57
CA THR A 316 6.88 6.48 14.00
C THR A 316 6.56 7.43 12.85
N THR A 317 5.58 7.08 12.00
CA THR A 317 5.19 7.82 10.78
C THR A 317 3.76 8.34 10.91
N LEU A 318 3.56 9.66 10.99
CA LEU A 318 2.25 10.32 11.20
C LEU A 318 1.59 10.82 9.90
N GLY A 319 2.38 10.96 8.83
CA GLY A 319 1.92 11.29 7.47
C GLY A 319 2.77 10.60 6.39
N PRO A 320 2.31 10.53 5.12
CA PRO A 320 3.08 9.90 4.05
C PRO A 320 4.40 10.63 3.82
N ILE A 321 5.51 9.90 3.82
CA ILE A 321 6.85 10.44 3.53
C ILE A 321 7.20 10.09 2.09
N GLN A 322 7.48 11.11 1.29
CA GLN A 322 7.92 10.92 -0.09
C GLN A 322 9.43 10.75 -0.13
N ILE A 323 9.88 9.68 -0.78
CA ILE A 323 11.29 9.33 -0.97
C ILE A 323 11.54 9.21 -2.47
N GLU A 324 12.51 9.97 -2.97
CA GLU A 324 12.98 9.87 -4.35
C GLU A 324 13.98 8.71 -4.43
N ALA A 325 13.46 7.49 -4.61
CA ALA A 325 14.25 6.26 -4.52
C ALA A 325 14.67 5.67 -5.87
N PHE A 326 14.13 6.16 -6.99
CA PHE A 326 14.27 5.52 -8.30
C PHE A 326 14.80 6.49 -9.36
N LEU A 327 15.78 6.04 -10.13
CA LEU A 327 16.16 6.69 -11.40
C LEU A 327 15.03 6.54 -12.44
N GLY A 328 14.66 7.62 -13.15
CA GLY A 328 13.66 7.58 -14.23
C GLY A 328 12.22 7.96 -13.84
N GLY A 329 12.04 8.83 -12.85
CA GLY A 329 10.73 9.35 -12.41
C GLY A 329 10.03 8.44 -11.39
N GLY A 330 8.80 8.78 -10.95
CA GLY A 330 8.01 8.02 -9.97
C GLY A 330 8.60 7.95 -8.55
N LYS A 331 7.76 8.03 -7.53
CA LYS A 331 8.18 8.24 -6.13
C LYS A 331 7.87 7.03 -5.25
N LEU A 332 8.67 6.83 -4.21
CA LEU A 332 8.38 5.88 -3.14
C LEU A 332 7.68 6.64 -2.00
N TYR A 333 6.60 6.09 -1.49
CA TYR A 333 5.84 6.66 -0.39
C TYR A 333 5.85 5.69 0.80
N ASP A 334 6.49 6.10 1.89
CA ASP A 334 6.27 5.46 3.19
C ASP A 334 4.94 5.93 3.75
N THR A 335 4.08 4.99 4.16
CA THR A 335 2.77 5.32 4.72
C THR A 335 2.72 5.02 6.22
N PRO A 336 1.95 5.80 7.00
CA PRO A 336 1.69 5.51 8.40
C PRO A 336 1.27 4.05 8.61
N GLY A 337 1.90 3.39 9.59
CA GLY A 337 1.51 2.03 9.96
C GLY A 337 0.11 1.98 10.55
N VAL A 338 -0.70 1.04 10.08
CA VAL A 338 -2.07 0.85 10.60
C VAL A 338 -1.98 0.28 12.01
N HIS A 339 -2.47 1.00 13.01
CA HIS A 339 -2.66 0.42 14.32
C HIS A 339 -3.91 -0.47 14.29
N LEU A 340 -3.74 -1.75 14.64
CA LEU A 340 -4.79 -2.76 14.62
C LEU A 340 -5.02 -3.22 16.06
N HIS A 341 -6.17 -2.88 16.62
CA HIS A 341 -6.49 -3.08 18.04
C HIS A 341 -6.47 -4.56 18.48
N HIS A 342 -6.64 -5.50 17.54
CA HIS A 342 -6.62 -6.93 17.82
C HIS A 342 -5.21 -7.53 17.86
N ARG A 343 -4.16 -6.76 17.57
CA ARG A 343 -2.78 -7.25 17.62
C ARG A 343 -2.26 -7.23 19.04
N GLN A 344 -1.43 -8.20 19.39
CA GLN A 344 -0.79 -8.27 20.72
C GLN A 344 -0.05 -6.96 21.07
N ALA A 345 0.68 -6.40 20.10
CA ALA A 345 1.39 -5.13 20.27
C ALA A 345 0.49 -3.90 20.54
N ALA A 346 -0.83 -4.02 20.39
CA ALA A 346 -1.80 -2.98 20.72
C ALA A 346 -2.38 -3.14 22.13
N VAL A 347 -2.28 -4.33 22.73
CA VAL A 347 -2.85 -4.67 24.05
C VAL A 347 -1.79 -4.61 25.15
N ILE A 348 -0.52 -4.82 24.78
CA ILE A 348 0.63 -4.82 25.69
C ILE A 348 1.07 -3.38 26.03
N HIS A 349 1.47 -3.14 27.28
CA HIS A 349 2.02 -1.85 27.70
C HIS A 349 3.32 -1.52 26.94
N ALA A 350 3.54 -0.25 26.61
CA ALA A 350 4.65 0.13 25.75
C ALA A 350 6.04 -0.25 26.33
N ASP A 351 6.16 -0.31 27.66
CA ASP A 351 7.38 -0.69 28.38
C ASP A 351 7.67 -2.20 28.33
N ASP A 352 6.62 -3.02 28.18
CA ASP A 352 6.73 -4.49 28.10
C ASP A 352 6.89 -4.99 26.66
N LEU A 353 6.51 -4.16 25.68
CA LEU A 353 6.60 -4.51 24.28
C LEU A 353 8.02 -4.96 23.83
N PRO A 354 9.13 -4.37 24.30
CA PRO A 354 10.48 -4.78 23.93
C PRO A 354 10.86 -6.18 24.43
N SER A 355 10.35 -6.58 25.61
CA SER A 355 10.63 -7.90 26.21
C SER A 355 9.81 -9.01 25.54
N LEU A 356 8.62 -8.68 25.04
CA LEU A 356 7.72 -9.62 24.37
C LEU A 356 7.95 -9.72 22.86
N ALA A 357 8.48 -8.66 22.22
CA ALA A 357 8.80 -8.69 20.80
C ALA A 357 10.02 -9.59 20.51
N PRO A 358 9.91 -10.58 19.59
CA PRO A 358 11.05 -11.44 19.28
C PRO A 358 12.22 -10.63 18.68
N GLN A 359 13.35 -10.61 19.40
CA GLN A 359 14.59 -9.92 18.98
C GLN A 359 15.56 -10.83 18.22
N SER A 360 15.40 -12.13 18.41
CA SER A 360 16.25 -13.16 17.84
C SER A 360 15.42 -14.36 17.42
N ARG A 361 16.08 -15.29 16.72
CA ARG A 361 15.46 -16.49 16.18
C ARG A 361 14.71 -17.25 17.26
N LEU A 362 13.45 -17.59 16.97
CA LEU A 362 12.60 -18.39 17.84
C LEU A 362 13.19 -19.80 17.98
N LYS A 363 13.20 -20.29 19.22
CA LYS A 363 13.66 -21.63 19.57
C LYS A 363 12.45 -22.46 19.98
N GLY A 364 12.25 -23.60 19.32
CA GLY A 364 11.27 -24.58 19.76
C GLY A 364 11.61 -25.07 21.16
N ARG A 365 10.63 -25.06 22.07
CA ARG A 365 10.73 -25.69 23.38
C ARG A 365 9.74 -26.85 23.42
N CYS A 366 10.23 -28.04 23.73
CA CYS A 366 9.38 -29.19 23.99
C CYS A 366 8.93 -29.10 25.44
N PHE A 367 7.62 -29.05 25.67
CA PHE A 367 7.06 -29.18 27.00
C PHE A 367 6.58 -30.63 27.17
N PRO A 368 6.95 -31.31 28.26
CA PRO A 368 6.38 -32.63 28.53
C PRO A 368 4.87 -32.47 28.74
N MET A 369 4.08 -33.39 28.21
CA MET A 369 2.67 -33.46 28.59
C MET A 369 2.63 -33.87 30.06
N LEU A 370 2.06 -33.01 30.90
CA LEU A 370 1.66 -33.40 32.24
C LEU A 370 0.49 -34.35 32.05
N ASN A 371 0.77 -35.66 32.19
CA ASN A 371 -0.26 -36.70 32.20
C ASN A 371 -1.17 -36.58 33.42
#